data_AF-A0A0C2SE76-F1
#
_entry.id   AF-A0A0C2SE76-F1
#
_cell.length_a   1.000
_cell.length_b   1.000
_cell.length_c   1.000
_cell.angle_alpha   90.00
_cell.angle_beta   90.00
_cell.angle_gamma   90.00
#
_symmetry.space_group_name_H-M   'P 1'
#
loop_
_entity.id
_entity.type
_entity.pdbx_description
1 polymer ?
#
loop_
_entity_poly.entity_id
_entity_poly.type
_entity_poly.pdbx_seq_one_letter_code
_entity_poly.pdbx_strand_id
1 'polypeptide(L)' 'MGKISSFFRNVSSEMRKVSWPKRKELTRYTITVLSTVVFVALFFFVIDLGITAVIDWIL' A
#
# COMPACT_ATOMS: atom_id res chain seq x y z
N MET A 1 -34.89 7.52 16.51
CA MET A 1 -33.84 6.59 16.04
C MET A 1 -33.98 6.12 14.57
N GLY A 2 -35.02 6.51 13.80
CA GLY A 2 -35.19 6.05 12.40
C GLY A 2 -34.35 6.77 11.32
N LYS A 3 -33.90 8.01 11.56
CA LYS A 3 -33.20 8.85 10.55
C LYS A 3 -31.78 8.36 10.21
N ILE A 4 -31.09 7.75 11.17
CA ILE A 4 -29.72 7.24 10.99
C ILE A 4 -29.73 5.96 10.14
N SER A 5 -30.69 5.06 10.39
CA SER A 5 -30.86 3.84 9.58
C SER A 5 -31.16 4.16 8.11
N SER A 6 -32.04 5.15 7.85
CA SER A 6 -32.30 5.62 6.49
C SER A 6 -31.08 6.29 5.84
N PHE A 7 -30.25 6.99 6.61
CA PHE A 7 -29.01 7.60 6.12
C PHE A 7 -27.99 6.55 5.67
N PHE A 8 -27.72 5.53 6.50
CA PHE A 8 -26.83 4.41 6.11
C PHE A 8 -27.35 3.64 4.89
N ARG A 9 -28.66 3.49 4.77
CA ARG A 9 -29.27 2.86 3.59
C ARG A 9 -29.04 3.68 2.32
N ASN A 10 -29.18 5.00 2.40
CA ASN A 10 -28.89 5.90 1.28
C ASN A 10 -27.39 5.91 0.93
N VAL A 11 -26.49 5.94 1.93
CA VAL A 11 -25.04 5.88 1.72
C VAL A 11 -24.63 4.56 1.04
N SER A 12 -25.17 3.43 1.49
CA SER A 12 -24.91 2.12 0.87
C SER A 12 -25.41 2.05 -0.58
N SER A 13 -26.56 2.69 -0.87
CA SER A 13 -27.09 2.82 -2.23
C SER A 13 -26.16 3.64 -3.13
N GLU A 14 -25.63 4.77 -2.64
CA GLU A 14 -24.72 5.64 -3.40
C GLU A 14 -23.35 4.98 -3.60
N MET A 15 -22.85 4.29 -2.57
CA MET A 15 -21.62 3.47 -2.62
C MET A 15 -21.66 2.37 -3.69
N ARG A 16 -22.85 1.85 -4.02
CA ARG A 16 -23.03 0.88 -5.11
C ARG A 16 -22.96 1.51 -6.50
N LYS A 17 -23.24 2.83 -6.62
CA LYS A 17 -23.08 3.58 -7.88
C LYS A 17 -21.63 3.97 -8.15
N VAL A 18 -20.78 3.93 -7.12
CA VAL A 18 -19.35 4.15 -7.27
C VAL A 18 -18.74 3.00 -8.07
N SER A 19 -18.04 3.35 -9.15
CA SER A 19 -17.29 2.41 -9.97
C SER A 19 -16.04 1.92 -9.22
N TRP A 20 -16.20 0.90 -8.40
CA TRP A 20 -15.06 0.27 -7.73
C TRP A 20 -14.14 -0.39 -8.76
N PRO A 21 -12.81 -0.26 -8.59
CA PRO A 21 -11.84 -0.85 -9.49
C PRO A 21 -12.02 -2.38 -9.55
N LYS A 22 -11.82 -2.95 -10.74
CA LYS A 22 -11.95 -4.39 -10.93
C LYS A 22 -10.85 -5.12 -10.12
N ARG A 23 -11.18 -6.28 -9.56
CA ARG A 23 -10.25 -7.10 -8.76
C ARG A 23 -8.90 -7.33 -9.45
N LYS A 24 -8.89 -7.49 -10.78
CA LYS A 24 -7.67 -7.66 -11.59
C LYS A 24 -6.76 -6.42 -11.57
N GLU A 25 -7.33 -5.22 -11.62
CA GLU A 25 -6.56 -3.96 -11.58
C GLU A 25 -5.94 -3.75 -10.20
N LEU A 26 -6.73 -4.01 -9.14
CA LEU A 26 -6.25 -3.95 -7.77
C LEU A 26 -5.04 -4.86 -7.55
N THR A 27 -5.10 -6.12 -7.99
CA THR A 27 -3.96 -7.04 -7.89
C THR A 27 -2.74 -6.53 -8.64
N ARG A 28 -2.92 -5.96 -9.85
CA ARG A 28 -1.80 -5.38 -10.61
C ARG A 28 -1.15 -4.23 -9.86
N TYR A 29 -1.93 -3.32 -9.30
CA TYR A 29 -1.41 -2.20 -8.50
C TYR A 29 -0.69 -2.68 -7.25
N THR A 30 -1.23 -3.66 -6.52
CA THR A 30 -0.58 -4.24 -5.35
C THR A 30 0.75 -4.91 -5.71
N ILE A 31 0.81 -5.64 -6.83
CA ILE A 31 2.06 -6.26 -7.30
C ILE A 31 3.10 -5.19 -7.67
N THR A 32 2.69 -4.13 -8.37
CA THR A 32 3.60 -3.01 -8.68
C THR A 32 4.18 -2.40 -7.41
N VAL A 33 3.34 -2.08 -6.41
CA VAL A 33 3.80 -1.51 -5.14
C VAL A 33 4.70 -2.48 -4.38
N LEU A 34 4.36 -3.78 -4.32
CA LEU A 34 5.22 -4.79 -3.70
C LEU A 34 6.59 -4.84 -4.39
N SER A 35 6.62 -4.81 -5.73
CA SER A 35 7.89 -4.86 -6.48
C SER A 35 8.79 -3.66 -6.17
N THR A 36 8.24 -2.45 -6.07
CA THR A 36 9.02 -1.25 -5.75
C THR A 36 9.50 -1.26 -4.31
N VAL A 37 8.67 -1.72 -3.37
CA VAL A 37 9.06 -1.87 -1.96
C VAL A 37 10.21 -2.88 -1.80
N VAL A 38 10.12 -4.03 -2.47
CA VAL A 38 11.19 -5.05 -2.43
C VAL A 38 12.49 -4.50 -3.01
N PHE A 39 12.43 -3.77 -4.12
CA PHE A 39 13.60 -3.14 -4.72
C PHE A 39 14.27 -2.14 -3.77
N VAL A 40 13.48 -1.25 -3.16
CA VAL A 40 13.99 -0.25 -2.21
C VAL A 40 14.54 -0.91 -0.94
N ALA A 41 13.90 -1.97 -0.45
CA ALA A 41 14.38 -2.71 0.72
C ALA A 41 15.74 -3.37 0.45
N LEU A 42 15.93 -3.98 -0.72
CA LEU A 42 17.23 -4.54 -1.12
C LEU A 42 18.30 -3.45 -1.27
N PHE A 43 17.94 -2.30 -1.81
CA PHE A 43 18.86 -1.16 -1.92
C PHE A 43 19.34 -0.69 -0.55
N PHE A 44 18.43 -0.49 0.41
CA PHE A 44 18.81 -0.14 1.77
C PHE A 44 19.65 -1.22 2.44
N PHE A 45 19.31 -2.49 2.27
CA PHE A 45 20.11 -3.59 2.80
C PHE A 45 21.57 -3.54 2.35
N VAL A 46 21.82 -3.27 1.06
CA VAL A 46 23.19 -3.14 0.54
C VAL A 46 23.89 -1.91 1.12
N ILE A 47 23.18 -0.78 1.23
CA ILE A 47 23.74 0.45 1.80
C ILE A 47 24.10 0.26 3.26
N ASP A 48 23.22 -0.34 4.05
CA ASP A 48 23.45 -0.56 5.49
C ASP A 48 24.70 -1.42 5.70
N LEU A 49 24.85 -2.51 4.93
CA LEU A 49 26.06 -3.33 4.97
C LEU A 49 27.32 -2.55 4.55
N GLY A 50 27.22 -1.72 3.51
CA GLY A 50 28.33 -0.87 3.06
C GLY A 50 28.73 0.15 4.13
N ILE A 51 27.76 0.80 4.76
CA ILE A 51 27.99 1.78 5.83
C ILE A 51 28.59 1.08 7.05
N THR A 52 28.05 -0.06 7.50
CA THR A 52 28.62 -0.82 8.63
C THR A 52 30.06 -1.21 8.35
N ALA A 53 30.37 -1.74 7.17
CA ALA A 53 31.73 -2.11 6.81
C ALA A 53 32.71 -0.91 6.80
N VAL A 54 32.25 0.27 6.35
CA VAL A 54 33.06 1.50 6.37
C VAL A 54 33.27 2.01 7.81
N ILE A 55 32.24 1.95 8.65
CA ILE A 55 32.33 2.35 10.06
C ILE A 55 33.30 1.44 10.82
N ASP A 56 33.17 0.12 10.64
CA ASP A 56 34.04 -0.88 11.27
C ASP A 56 35.51 -0.77 10.81
N TRP A 57 35.76 -0.17 9.63
CA TRP A 57 37.12 0.07 9.14
C TRP A 57 37.75 1.34 9.72
N ILE A 58 36.91 2.30 10.14
CA ILE A 58 37.34 3.61 10.67
C ILE A 58 37.54 3.58 12.20
N LEU A 59 36.69 2.87 12.93
CA LEU A 59 36.75 2.69 14.40
C LEU A 59 37.65 1.52 14.79
#